data_AF-C7N3Q5-F1
#
_entry.id   AF-C7N3Q5-F1
#
_cell.length_a   1.000
_cell.length_b   1.000
_cell.length_c   1.000
_cell.angle_alpha   90.00
_cell.angle_beta   90.00
_cell.angle_gamma   90.00
#
_symmetry.space_group_name_H-M   'P 1'
#
loop_
_entity.id
_entity.type
_entity.pdbx_description
1 polymer ?
#
loop_
_entity_poly.entity_id
_entity_poly.type
_entity_poly.pdbx_seq_one_letter_code
_entity_poly.pdbx_strand_id
1 'polypeptide(L)'
;MTRRTIYDAVTRSRAAELYDEGYGVRTIADLIEVPYEAVRQWIDTYRSVGIEGLMVMGHKYTKYSFETKVAAARAVVDDGVSKAEAMAKFGIASMTPLKNWMRAYREGGPEALRPKPKGRPRGSGSPPRKLTREQELERRIQKLEAENAYLKKSIALKAEKRSRTARRPRP
;
A
#
# COMPACT_ATOMS: atom_id res chain seq x y z
N MET A 1 6.01 -4.15 7.49
CA MET A 1 6.41 -3.33 8.65
C MET A 1 5.16 -2.86 9.37
N THR A 2 4.74 -3.59 10.40
CA THR A 2 3.63 -3.21 11.27
C THR A 2 4.10 -2.00 12.08
N ARG A 3 3.37 -0.87 12.04
CA ARG A 3 3.71 0.27 12.92
C ARG A 3 3.59 -0.24 14.36
N ARG A 4 4.70 -0.26 15.10
CA ARG A 4 4.72 -0.59 16.52
C ARG A 4 3.94 0.52 17.22
N THR A 5 2.83 0.19 17.87
CA THR A 5 2.17 1.15 18.76
C THR A 5 3.10 1.40 19.94
N ILE A 6 3.32 2.68 20.27
CA ILE A 6 4.17 3.08 21.41
C ILE A 6 3.54 2.60 22.73
N TYR A 7 2.21 2.53 22.77
CA TYR A 7 1.42 2.11 23.92
C TYR A 7 0.74 0.77 23.66
N ASP A 8 0.64 -0.06 24.70
CA ASP A 8 0.02 -1.38 24.63
C ASP A 8 -1.52 -1.30 24.65
N ALA A 9 -2.18 -2.45 24.54
CA ALA A 9 -3.64 -2.50 24.56
C ALA A 9 -4.22 -2.26 25.97
N VAL A 10 -3.47 -2.62 27.01
CA VAL A 10 -3.88 -2.47 28.42
C VAL A 10 -3.99 -1.00 28.80
N THR A 11 -2.99 -0.20 28.47
CA THR A 11 -3.00 1.26 28.72
C THR A 11 -4.17 1.94 28.02
N ARG A 12 -4.48 1.49 26.79
CA ARG A 12 -5.64 1.97 26.02
C ARG A 12 -6.97 1.58 26.67
N SER A 13 -7.10 0.35 27.16
CA SER A 13 -8.30 -0.10 27.90
C SER A 13 -8.52 0.74 29.14
N ARG A 14 -7.44 0.98 29.91
CA ARG A 14 -7.52 1.79 31.13
C ARG A 14 -8.01 3.21 30.86
N ALA A 15 -7.60 3.81 29.73
CA ALA A 15 -8.10 5.12 29.32
C ALA A 15 -9.60 5.11 29.01
N ALA A 16 -10.13 4.04 28.40
CA ALA A 16 -11.56 3.91 28.12
C ALA A 16 -12.38 3.71 29.42
N GLU A 17 -11.90 2.89 30.35
CA GLU A 17 -12.51 2.71 31.67
C GLU A 17 -12.63 4.04 32.43
N LEU A 18 -11.53 4.79 32.54
CA LEU A 18 -11.54 6.10 33.19
C LEU A 18 -12.48 7.09 32.49
N TYR A 19 -12.63 6.99 31.17
CA TYR A 19 -13.59 7.81 30.45
C TYR A 19 -15.04 7.44 30.78
N ASP A 20 -15.35 6.15 30.91
CA ASP A 20 -16.68 5.68 31.32
C ASP A 20 -16.98 6.01 32.80
N GLU A 21 -15.96 6.09 33.65
CA GLU A 21 -16.05 6.63 35.02
C GLU A 21 -16.31 8.16 35.06
N GLY A 22 -16.29 8.84 33.91
CA GLY A 22 -16.61 10.26 33.77
C GLY A 22 -15.42 11.20 33.83
N TYR A 23 -14.18 10.69 33.84
CA TYR A 23 -13.00 11.55 33.82
C TYR A 23 -12.82 12.24 32.46
N GLY A 24 -12.37 13.49 32.52
CA GLY A 24 -12.01 14.24 31.32
C GLY A 24 -10.69 13.77 30.70
N VAL A 25 -10.53 13.93 29.39
CA VAL A 25 -9.34 13.47 28.62
C VAL A 25 -8.02 13.97 29.20
N ARG A 26 -7.96 15.20 29.72
CA ARG A 26 -6.76 15.77 30.34
C ARG A 26 -6.41 15.04 31.64
N THR A 27 -7.39 14.84 32.50
CA THR A 27 -7.22 14.09 33.75
C THR A 27 -6.79 12.65 33.48
N ILE A 28 -7.38 11.99 32.48
CA ILE A 28 -6.98 10.64 32.07
C ILE A 28 -5.52 10.63 31.62
N ALA A 29 -5.11 11.57 30.77
CA ALA A 29 -3.74 11.70 30.29
C ALA A 29 -2.72 11.86 31.43
N ASP A 30 -3.05 12.69 32.42
CA ASP A 30 -2.21 12.89 33.60
C ASP A 30 -2.17 11.62 34.47
N LEU A 31 -3.31 10.94 34.68
CA LEU A 31 -3.41 9.73 35.52
C LEU A 31 -2.64 8.52 34.97
N ILE A 32 -2.58 8.37 33.65
CA ILE A 32 -1.90 7.24 33.00
C ILE A 32 -0.55 7.63 32.38
N GLU A 33 -0.09 8.87 32.61
CA GLU A 33 1.17 9.43 32.12
C GLU A 33 1.37 9.31 30.60
N VAL A 34 0.28 9.50 29.85
CA VAL A 34 0.28 9.45 28.38
C VAL A 34 0.01 10.85 27.83
N PRO A 35 0.68 11.27 26.74
CA PRO A 35 0.40 12.56 26.11
C PRO A 35 -1.08 12.76 25.78
N TYR A 36 -1.59 13.94 26.11
CA TYR A 36 -3.00 14.34 25.90
C TYR A 36 -3.54 13.94 24.53
N GLU A 37 -2.78 14.21 23.45
CA GLU A 37 -3.23 13.92 22.09
C GLU A 37 -3.40 12.42 21.79
N ALA A 38 -2.61 11.56 22.42
CA ALA A 38 -2.76 10.12 22.28
C ALA A 38 -4.05 9.64 22.98
N VAL A 39 -4.29 10.10 24.21
CA VAL A 39 -5.52 9.78 24.94
C VAL A 39 -6.75 10.34 24.22
N ARG A 40 -6.69 11.59 23.74
CA ARG A 40 -7.75 12.20 22.93
C ARG A 40 -8.09 11.33 21.72
N GLN A 41 -7.08 10.85 20.98
CA GLN A 41 -7.28 9.95 19.85
C GLN A 41 -7.92 8.61 20.26
N TRP A 42 -7.51 8.05 21.40
CA TRP A 42 -8.08 6.81 21.92
C TRP A 42 -9.56 6.97 22.26
N ILE A 43 -9.94 8.06 22.93
CA ILE A 43 -11.34 8.35 23.27
C ILE A 43 -12.16 8.62 22.00
N ASP A 44 -11.65 9.40 21.04
CA ASP A 44 -12.32 9.60 19.74
C ASP A 44 -12.58 8.26 19.03
N THR A 45 -11.63 7.33 19.12
CA THR A 45 -11.77 5.99 18.52
C THR A 45 -12.75 5.13 19.30
N TYR A 46 -12.65 5.12 20.62
CA TYR A 46 -13.55 4.38 21.51
C TYR A 46 -15.01 4.77 21.26
N ARG A 47 -15.30 6.07 21.18
CA ARG A 47 -16.64 6.57 20.87
C ARG A 47 -17.13 6.21 19.47
N SER A 48 -16.22 5.93 18.54
CA SER A 48 -16.57 5.69 17.13
C SER A 48 -16.74 4.21 16.79
N VAL A 49 -15.89 3.34 17.33
CA VAL A 49 -15.81 1.91 16.98
C VAL A 49 -15.76 0.97 18.19
N GLY A 50 -15.92 1.51 19.39
CA GLY A 50 -15.93 0.74 20.64
C GLY A 50 -14.56 0.26 21.10
N ILE A 51 -14.56 -0.50 22.20
CA ILE A 51 -13.35 -1.01 22.86
C ILE A 51 -12.55 -1.95 21.96
N GLU A 52 -13.23 -2.79 21.17
CA GLU A 52 -12.58 -3.72 20.24
C GLU A 52 -11.74 -2.97 19.20
N GLY A 53 -12.32 -1.92 18.61
CA GLY A 53 -11.62 -1.06 17.64
C GLY A 53 -10.44 -0.30 18.25
N LEU A 54 -10.56 0.13 19.51
CA LEU A 54 -9.47 0.76 20.25
C LEU A 54 -8.31 -0.21 20.52
N MET A 55 -8.60 -1.45 20.93
CA MET A 55 -7.59 -2.46 21.25
C MET A 55 -6.75 -2.84 20.02
N VAL A 56 -7.37 -2.94 18.84
CA VAL A 56 -6.66 -3.29 17.59
C VAL A 56 -6.02 -2.10 16.88
N MET A 57 -6.18 -0.87 17.42
CA MET A 57 -5.57 0.33 16.85
C MET A 57 -4.07 0.15 16.63
N GLY A 58 -3.59 0.55 15.45
CA GLY A 58 -2.16 0.48 15.07
C GLY A 58 -1.65 -0.89 14.63
N HIS A 59 -2.37 -1.98 14.89
CA HIS A 59 -1.97 -3.33 14.45
C HIS A 59 -2.26 -3.60 12.97
N LYS A 60 -3.41 -3.13 12.45
CA LYS A 60 -3.79 -3.26 11.04
C LYS A 60 -4.48 -1.99 10.54
N TYR A 61 -4.27 -1.68 9.26
CA TYR A 61 -4.99 -0.60 8.59
C TYR A 61 -6.42 -1.07 8.28
N THR A 62 -7.42 -0.36 8.81
CA THR A 62 -8.83 -0.56 8.45
C THR A 62 -9.04 -0.20 6.98
N LYS A 63 -9.70 -1.09 6.24
CA LYS A 63 -10.09 -0.83 4.85
C LYS A 63 -11.49 -0.24 4.83
N TYR A 64 -11.62 0.94 4.26
CA TYR A 64 -12.89 1.61 4.02
C TYR A 64 -13.28 1.48 2.55
N SER A 65 -14.55 1.16 2.28
CA SER A 65 -15.08 1.13 0.92
C SER A 65 -15.08 2.55 0.32
N PHE A 66 -15.14 2.65 -1.00
CA PHE A 66 -15.27 3.95 -1.67
C PHE A 66 -16.52 4.70 -1.18
N GLU A 67 -17.64 3.99 -1.08
CA GLU A 67 -18.92 4.54 -0.63
C GLU A 67 -18.84 5.10 0.80
N THR A 68 -18.23 4.38 1.74
CA THR A 68 -18.05 4.87 3.11
C THR A 68 -17.22 6.15 3.14
N LYS A 69 -16.16 6.25 2.33
CA LYS A 69 -15.32 7.46 2.25
C LYS A 69 -16.11 8.65 1.72
N VAL A 70 -16.87 8.46 0.65
CA VAL A 70 -17.69 9.50 0.03
C VAL A 70 -18.78 9.96 0.99
N ALA A 71 -19.51 9.03 1.60
CA ALA A 71 -20.59 9.34 2.53
C ALA A 71 -20.07 10.10 3.76
N ALA A 72 -18.94 9.69 4.32
CA ALA A 72 -18.34 10.37 5.46
C ALA A 72 -17.81 11.76 5.12
N ALA A 73 -17.16 11.92 3.96
CA ALA A 73 -16.68 13.22 3.52
C ALA A 73 -17.85 14.18 3.24
N ARG A 74 -18.87 13.73 2.51
CA ARG A 74 -20.08 14.49 2.20
C ARG A 74 -20.80 14.95 3.46
N ALA A 75 -21.00 14.05 4.43
CA ALA A 75 -21.69 14.38 5.67
C ALA A 75 -21.05 15.55 6.42
N VAL A 76 -19.71 15.65 6.40
CA VAL A 76 -19.01 16.74 7.06
C VAL A 76 -18.92 18.00 6.20
N VAL A 77 -18.69 17.84 4.89
CA VAL A 77 -18.44 18.98 3.99
C VAL A 77 -19.74 19.67 3.59
N ASP A 78 -20.78 18.91 3.28
CA ASP A 78 -22.04 19.41 2.72
C ASP A 78 -23.14 19.46 3.79
N ASP A 79 -23.26 18.41 4.61
CA ASP A 79 -24.34 18.30 5.60
C ASP A 79 -23.99 18.95 6.96
N GLY A 80 -22.76 19.46 7.12
CA GLY A 80 -22.32 20.17 8.33
C GLY A 80 -22.15 19.29 9.58
N VAL A 81 -22.18 17.96 9.44
CA VAL A 81 -22.02 17.01 10.55
C VAL A 81 -20.63 17.17 11.17
N SER A 82 -20.53 17.09 12.49
CA SER A 82 -19.21 17.17 13.13
C SER A 82 -18.35 15.96 12.75
N LYS A 83 -17.03 16.14 12.77
CA LYS A 83 -16.12 15.05 12.39
C LYS A 83 -16.23 13.84 13.32
N ALA A 84 -16.49 14.08 14.61
CA ALA A 84 -16.66 13.03 15.60
C ALA A 84 -17.96 12.23 15.33
N GLU A 85 -19.07 12.91 15.04
CA GLU A 85 -20.33 12.25 14.67
C GLU A 85 -20.19 11.47 13.36
N ALA A 86 -19.50 12.02 12.36
CA ALA A 86 -19.23 11.30 11.13
C ALA A 86 -18.35 10.07 11.38
N MET A 87 -17.35 10.16 12.25
CA MET A 87 -16.53 9.00 12.63
C MET A 87 -17.38 7.90 13.26
N ALA A 88 -18.26 8.23 14.20
CA ALA A 88 -19.17 7.28 14.82
C ALA A 88 -20.17 6.69 13.81
N LYS A 89 -20.81 7.54 13.00
CA LYS A 89 -21.81 7.12 12.00
C LYS A 89 -21.24 6.16 10.95
N PHE A 90 -19.99 6.35 10.55
CA PHE A 90 -19.35 5.59 9.46
C PHE A 90 -18.28 4.59 9.94
N GLY A 91 -18.16 4.36 11.26
CA GLY A 91 -17.20 3.41 11.84
C GLY A 91 -15.74 3.75 11.54
N ILE A 92 -15.40 5.05 11.51
CA ILE A 92 -14.05 5.51 11.18
C ILE A 92 -13.24 5.59 12.47
N ALA A 93 -12.20 4.76 12.57
CA ALA A 93 -11.39 4.62 13.78
C ALA A 93 -10.39 5.76 13.99
N SER A 94 -10.28 6.73 13.08
CA SER A 94 -9.32 7.83 13.22
C SER A 94 -9.74 9.08 12.44
N MET A 95 -9.46 10.23 13.03
CA MET A 95 -9.73 11.54 12.44
C MET A 95 -8.90 11.81 11.17
N THR A 96 -7.67 11.29 11.12
CA THR A 96 -6.71 11.57 10.04
C THR A 96 -7.21 11.13 8.64
N PRO A 97 -7.67 9.89 8.42
CA PRO A 97 -8.23 9.50 7.12
C PRO A 97 -9.44 10.33 6.74
N LEU A 98 -10.34 10.65 7.69
CA LEU A 98 -11.49 11.51 7.43
C LEU A 98 -11.06 12.90 6.96
N LYS A 99 -10.07 13.52 7.62
CA LYS A 99 -9.50 14.82 7.19
C LYS A 99 -8.96 14.78 5.76
N ASN A 100 -8.25 13.71 5.41
CA ASN A 100 -7.73 13.53 4.07
C ASN A 100 -8.86 13.36 3.04
N TRP A 101 -9.92 12.63 3.39
CA TRP A 101 -11.06 12.45 2.49
C TRP A 101 -11.85 13.73 2.29
N MET A 102 -12.11 14.51 3.34
CA MET A 102 -12.75 15.83 3.22
C MET A 102 -11.96 16.75 2.29
N ARG A 103 -10.62 16.75 2.40
CA ARG A 103 -9.77 17.58 1.53
C ARG A 103 -9.91 17.14 0.07
N ALA A 104 -9.75 15.84 -0.21
CA ALA A 104 -9.89 15.31 -1.56
C ALA A 104 -11.29 15.57 -2.14
N TYR A 105 -12.33 15.45 -1.31
CA TYR A 105 -13.71 15.70 -1.68
C TYR A 105 -13.95 17.18 -2.05
N ARG A 106 -13.40 18.13 -1.30
CA ARG A 106 -13.49 19.55 -1.64
C ARG A 106 -12.75 19.89 -2.94
N GLU A 107 -11.63 19.21 -3.21
CA GLU A 107 -10.80 19.46 -4.39
C GLU A 107 -11.38 18.84 -5.68
N GLY A 108 -12.02 17.67 -5.61
CA GLY A 108 -12.45 16.94 -6.80
C GLY A 108 -13.70 16.07 -6.62
N GLY A 109 -14.53 16.37 -5.62
CA GLY A 109 -15.79 15.69 -5.36
C GLY A 109 -15.63 14.20 -5.01
N PRO A 110 -16.70 13.40 -5.18
CA PRO A 110 -16.68 11.97 -4.90
C PRO A 110 -15.57 11.22 -5.64
N GLU A 111 -15.30 11.56 -6.90
CA GLU A 111 -14.35 10.84 -7.76
C GLU A 111 -12.91 10.93 -7.26
N ALA A 112 -12.54 12.00 -6.55
CA ALA A 112 -11.22 12.16 -5.94
C ALA A 112 -10.90 11.10 -4.87
N LEU A 113 -11.92 10.41 -4.34
CA LEU A 113 -11.79 9.36 -3.33
C LEU A 113 -11.62 7.96 -3.94
N ARG A 114 -11.73 7.83 -5.27
CA ARG A 114 -11.51 6.54 -5.93
C ARG A 114 -10.08 6.05 -5.68
N PRO A 115 -9.90 4.72 -5.57
CA PRO A 115 -8.56 4.16 -5.45
C PRO A 115 -7.73 4.55 -6.67
N LYS A 116 -6.61 5.23 -6.42
CA LYS A 116 -5.65 5.56 -7.48
C LYS A 116 -4.98 4.27 -7.99
N PRO A 117 -4.63 4.20 -9.29
CA PRO A 117 -3.90 3.06 -9.84
C PRO A 117 -2.67 2.76 -8.99
N LYS A 118 -2.48 1.47 -8.66
CA LYS A 118 -1.36 1.05 -7.81
C LYS A 118 -0.06 1.14 -8.60
N GLY A 119 0.89 1.95 -8.11
CA GLY A 119 2.24 2.06 -8.65
C GLY A 119 2.66 3.51 -8.90
N ARG A 120 3.96 3.71 -9.15
CA ARG A 120 4.45 4.97 -9.69
C ARG A 120 3.76 5.18 -11.04
N PRO A 121 3.21 6.36 -11.35
CA PRO A 121 2.85 6.70 -12.72
C PRO A 121 4.04 6.30 -13.59
N ARG A 122 3.81 5.53 -14.66
CA ARG A 122 4.89 5.27 -15.61
C ARG A 122 5.45 6.63 -15.96
N GLY A 123 6.71 6.89 -15.61
CA GLY A 123 7.33 8.16 -15.91
C GLY A 123 7.15 8.43 -17.40
N SER A 124 7.26 9.70 -17.78
CA SER A 124 7.44 10.13 -19.16
C SER A 124 8.76 9.57 -19.71
N GLY A 125 8.92 8.24 -19.73
CA GLY A 125 9.87 7.59 -20.60
C GLY A 125 9.33 7.81 -21.99
N SER A 126 10.11 8.50 -22.80
CA SER A 126 9.87 8.59 -24.23
C SER A 126 9.45 7.21 -24.74
N PRO A 127 8.43 7.11 -25.61
CA PRO A 127 8.08 5.84 -26.22
C PRO A 127 9.36 5.18 -26.75
N PRO A 128 9.50 3.85 -26.64
CA PRO A 128 10.70 3.16 -27.11
C PRO A 128 11.00 3.65 -28.52
N ARG A 129 12.17 4.27 -28.71
CA ARG A 129 12.60 4.81 -30.00
C ARG A 129 12.45 3.67 -31.00
N LYS A 130 11.56 3.83 -32.00
CA LYS A 130 11.44 2.85 -33.08
C LYS A 130 12.85 2.67 -33.65
N LEU A 131 13.34 1.43 -33.68
CA LEU A 131 14.66 1.13 -34.23
C LEU A 131 14.67 1.65 -35.67
N THR A 132 15.76 2.32 -36.06
CA THR A 132 15.96 2.64 -37.48
C THR A 132 16.14 1.33 -38.24
N ARG A 133 15.85 1.34 -39.55
CA ARG A 133 16.01 0.15 -40.41
C ARG A 133 17.41 -0.47 -40.27
N GLU A 134 18.43 0.36 -40.13
CA GLU A 134 19.82 -0.04 -39.92
C GLU A 134 20.02 -0.82 -38.62
N GLN A 135 19.45 -0.35 -37.51
CA GLN A 135 19.55 -1.02 -36.21
C GLN A 135 18.79 -2.35 -36.17
N GLU A 136 17.69 -2.47 -36.91
CA GLU A 136 17.00 -3.76 -37.07
C GLU A 136 17.85 -4.75 -37.85
N LEU A 137 18.53 -4.28 -38.91
CA LEU A 137 19.44 -5.10 -39.72
C LEU A 137 20.65 -5.54 -38.90
N GLU A 138 21.26 -4.67 -38.10
CA GLU A 138 22.37 -5.02 -37.20
C GLU A 138 21.98 -6.12 -36.20
N ARG A 139 20.81 -5.98 -35.55
CA ARG A 139 20.29 -7.02 -34.66
C ARG A 139 20.04 -8.34 -35.40
N ARG A 140 19.56 -8.27 -36.63
CA ARG A 140 19.32 -9.47 -37.45
C ARG A 140 20.62 -10.14 -37.84
N ILE A 141 21.64 -9.37 -38.22
CA ILE A 141 22.99 -9.86 -38.52
C ILE A 141 23.58 -10.52 -37.28
N GLN A 142 23.56 -9.85 -36.12
CA GLN A 142 24.10 -10.40 -34.87
C GLN A 142 23.42 -11.72 -34.48
N LYS A 143 22.09 -11.81 -34.65
CA LYS A 143 21.34 -13.05 -34.42
C LYS A 143 21.76 -14.15 -35.40
N LEU A 144 21.86 -13.83 -36.69
CA LEU A 144 22.28 -14.79 -37.73
C LEU A 144 23.73 -15.25 -37.54
N GLU A 145 24.62 -14.37 -37.08
CA GLU A 145 26.00 -14.71 -36.76
C GLU A 145 26.08 -15.66 -35.57
N ALA A 146 25.29 -15.42 -34.52
CA ALA A 146 25.19 -16.32 -33.38
C ALA A 146 24.64 -17.71 -33.78
N GLU A 147 23.58 -17.74 -34.60
CA GLU A 147 23.02 -18.99 -35.16
C GLU A 147 24.06 -19.74 -36.00
N ASN A 148 24.77 -19.03 -36.89
CA ASN A 148 25.83 -19.63 -37.72
C ASN A 148 27.00 -20.16 -36.88
N ALA A 149 27.44 -19.41 -35.85
CA ALA A 149 28.49 -19.83 -34.95
C ALA A 149 28.10 -21.11 -34.19
N TYR A 150 26.85 -21.18 -33.72
CA TYR A 150 26.31 -22.37 -33.08
C TYR A 150 26.29 -23.57 -34.03
N LEU A 151 25.81 -23.40 -35.27
CA LEU A 151 25.78 -24.46 -36.27
C LEU A 151 27.18 -24.96 -36.62
N LYS A 152 28.15 -24.07 -36.85
CA LYS A 152 29.55 -24.43 -37.10
C LYS A 152 30.14 -25.26 -35.95
N LYS A 153 29.90 -24.84 -34.71
CA LYS A 153 30.35 -25.59 -33.52
C LYS A 153 29.71 -26.98 -33.45
N SER A 154 28.41 -27.10 -33.79
CA SER A 154 27.71 -28.38 -33.82
C SER A 154 28.28 -29.35 -34.87
N ILE A 155 28.67 -28.84 -36.04
CA ILE A 155 29.27 -29.63 -37.12
C ILE A 155 30.66 -30.11 -36.70
N ALA A 156 31.48 -29.22 -36.13
CA ALA A 156 32.81 -29.57 -35.63
C ALA A 156 32.75 -30.67 -34.57
N LEU A 157 31.84 -30.57 -33.60
CA LEU A 157 31.63 -31.60 -32.58
C LEU A 157 31.19 -32.95 -33.18
N LYS A 158 30.33 -32.95 -34.20
CA LYS A 158 29.93 -34.18 -34.89
C LYS A 158 31.10 -34.82 -35.66
N ALA A 159 31.93 -34.01 -36.32
CA ALA A 159 33.12 -34.47 -37.01
C ALA A 159 34.16 -35.09 -36.05
N GLU A 160 34.41 -34.44 -34.90
CA GLU A 160 35.30 -34.95 -33.85
C GLU A 160 34.80 -36.28 -33.26
N LYS A 161 33.49 -36.40 -33.00
CA LYS A 161 32.90 -37.66 -32.53
C LYS A 161 33.12 -38.79 -33.54
N ARG A 162 32.89 -38.54 -34.83
CA ARG A 162 33.09 -39.52 -35.91
C ARG A 162 34.55 -39.98 -35.99
N SER A 163 35.50 -39.05 -35.94
CA SER A 163 36.94 -39.39 -35.99
C SER A 163 37.40 -40.16 -34.75
N ARG A 164 36.86 -39.84 -33.57
CA ARG A 164 37.13 -40.58 -32.32
C ARG A 164 36.57 -42.01 -32.34
N THR A 165 35.38 -42.23 -32.88
CA THR A 165 34.84 -43.59 -33.08
C THR A 165 35.59 -44.40 -34.13
N ALA A 166 36.10 -43.75 -35.19
CA ALA A 166 36.89 -44.43 -36.22
C ALA A 166 38.30 -44.84 -35.73
N ARG A 167 38.84 -44.18 -34.70
CA ARG A 167 40.16 -44.45 -34.12
C ARG A 167 40.17 -45.48 -32.97
N ARG A 168 39.02 -46.02 -32.55
CA ARG A 168 38.98 -47.07 -31.52
C ARG A 168 39.27 -48.44 -32.17
N PRO A 169 40.26 -49.22 -31.71
CA PRO A 169 40.46 -50.59 -32.21
C PRO A 169 39.24 -51.43 -31.80
N ARG A 170 38.80 -52.32 -32.70
CA ARG A 170 37.80 -53.34 -32.36
C ARG A 170 38.45 -54.38 -31.44
N PRO A 171 37.74 -54.87 -30.40
CA PRO A 171 38.24 -55.93 -29.52
C PRO A 171 38.48 -57.23 -30.28
#